data_AF-A0A7C7KTY0-F1
#
_entry.id   AF-A0A7C7KTY0-F1
#
_cell.length_a   1.000
_cell.length_b   1.000
_cell.length_c   1.000
_cell.angle_alpha   90.00
_cell.angle_beta   90.00
_cell.angle_gamma   90.00
#
_symmetry.space_group_name_H-M   'P 1'
#
loop_
_entity.id
_entity.type
_entity.pdbx_description
1 polymer ?
#
loop_
_entity_poly.entity_id
_entity_poly.type
_entity_poly.pdbx_seq_one_letter_code
_entity_poly.pdbx_strand_id
1 'polypeptide(L)'
;VCIAVPGDPFIATTHVALREEARKLKVGEEIVFGVSAYTSAISLSGLHVYKFGKSASIPLTDDINQVRQSYYTLLENQSRGLHTLFFLDTKDGGLRAGKALELLLKVENEEGRGVVRSGTLVIVVARIGYDDATITAGRLENLINHTLPPPPHMLIFPGELHFTEKEVIKFYALNADDVERHAPVNYIRDRVLKYVEKTRRVLQEVRGQDVGEEFCNYVEAYVDDSKNFLTSGDYVNSLLAIGYAEGLLDALRLLGVVRFEW
;
A
#
# COMPACT_ATOMS: atom_id res chain seq x y z
N VAL A 1 22.47 -30.42 -20.10
CA VAL A 1 21.03 -30.35 -19.75
C VAL A 1 20.59 -28.92 -19.90
N CYS A 2 19.43 -28.66 -20.52
CA CYS A 2 18.84 -27.33 -20.57
C CYS A 2 17.55 -27.36 -19.76
N ILE A 3 17.36 -26.37 -18.87
CA ILE A 3 16.13 -26.19 -18.11
C ILE A 3 15.50 -24.91 -18.63
N ALA A 4 14.50 -25.06 -19.51
CA ALA A 4 13.73 -23.95 -20.04
C ALA A 4 12.57 -23.63 -19.08
N VAL A 5 12.35 -22.34 -18.81
CA VAL A 5 11.28 -21.88 -17.93
C VAL A 5 10.55 -20.69 -18.57
N PRO A 6 9.26 -20.47 -18.24
CA PRO A 6 8.57 -19.26 -18.64
C PRO A 6 9.16 -18.02 -17.98
N GLY A 7 9.35 -16.96 -18.75
CA GLY A 7 9.83 -15.67 -18.25
C GLY A 7 11.31 -15.67 -17.91
N ASP A 8 11.65 -15.32 -16.66
CA ASP A 8 13.03 -15.24 -16.20
C ASP A 8 13.34 -16.39 -15.21
N PRO A 9 14.53 -17.01 -15.28
CA PRO A 9 14.88 -18.13 -14.41
C PRO A 9 14.78 -17.82 -12.91
N PHE A 10 14.96 -16.58 -12.46
CA PHE A 10 15.09 -16.23 -11.05
C PHE A 10 14.06 -15.24 -10.52
N ILE A 11 13.20 -14.66 -11.37
CA ILE A 11 12.14 -13.75 -10.91
C ILE A 11 10.90 -14.54 -10.54
N ALA A 12 10.51 -14.47 -9.26
CA ALA A 12 9.35 -15.16 -8.69
C ALA A 12 9.39 -16.70 -8.86
N THR A 13 10.60 -17.28 -8.76
CA THR A 13 10.83 -18.73 -8.81
C THR A 13 11.73 -19.17 -7.66
N THR A 14 11.84 -20.48 -7.45
CA THR A 14 12.80 -21.09 -6.50
C THR A 14 14.03 -21.69 -7.20
N HIS A 15 14.25 -21.43 -8.50
CA HIS A 15 15.31 -22.06 -9.27
C HIS A 15 16.73 -21.69 -8.82
N VAL A 16 16.88 -20.67 -7.96
CA VAL A 16 18.15 -20.41 -7.27
C VAL A 16 18.65 -21.65 -6.50
N ALA A 17 17.75 -22.50 -6.00
CA ALA A 17 18.11 -23.77 -5.37
C ALA A 17 18.80 -24.74 -6.36
N LEU A 18 18.38 -24.79 -7.62
CA LEU A 18 19.03 -25.60 -8.65
C LEU A 18 20.46 -25.13 -8.91
N ARG A 19 20.66 -23.81 -8.88
CA ARG A 19 21.98 -23.18 -9.01
C ARG A 19 22.88 -23.53 -7.84
N GLU A 20 22.34 -23.50 -6.63
CA GLU A 20 23.06 -23.90 -5.42
C GLU A 20 23.54 -25.36 -5.51
N GLU A 21 22.66 -26.28 -5.91
CA GLU A 21 23.00 -27.70 -6.05
C GLU A 21 24.01 -27.95 -7.19
N ALA A 22 23.88 -27.28 -8.33
CA ALA A 22 24.84 -27.37 -9.43
C ALA A 22 26.25 -26.96 -8.96
N ARG A 23 26.35 -25.89 -8.18
CA ARG A 23 27.62 -25.42 -7.60
C ARG A 23 28.21 -26.41 -6.58
N LYS A 24 27.40 -27.00 -5.71
CA LYS A 24 27.85 -28.05 -4.76
C LYS A 24 28.43 -29.26 -5.50
N LEU A 25 27.82 -29.64 -6.61
CA LEU A 25 28.26 -30.76 -7.46
C LEU A 25 29.36 -30.37 -8.46
N LYS A 26 29.84 -29.12 -8.44
CA LYS A 26 30.86 -28.60 -9.36
C LYS A 26 30.49 -28.76 -10.84
N VAL A 27 29.19 -28.66 -11.14
CA VAL A 27 28.67 -28.64 -12.51
C VAL A 27 28.76 -27.21 -13.04
N GLY A 28 29.33 -27.03 -14.23
CA GLY A 28 29.36 -25.73 -14.91
C GLY A 28 27.95 -25.29 -15.29
N GLU A 29 27.65 -24.00 -15.10
CA GLU A 29 26.35 -23.41 -15.38
C GLU A 29 26.48 -22.20 -16.30
N GLU A 30 25.52 -22.04 -17.20
CA GLU A 30 25.31 -20.85 -18.01
C GLU A 30 23.86 -20.39 -17.81
N ILE A 31 23.65 -19.08 -17.71
CA ILE A 31 22.36 -18.49 -17.41
C ILE A 31 21.96 -17.60 -18.58
N VAL A 32 20.80 -17.87 -19.15
CA VAL A 32 20.14 -16.99 -20.13
C VAL A 32 18.97 -16.32 -19.43
N PHE A 33 19.08 -15.01 -19.23
CA PHE A 33 18.00 -14.21 -18.65
C PHE A 33 16.85 -14.04 -19.63
N GLY A 34 15.64 -13.84 -19.09
CA GLY A 34 14.43 -13.70 -19.88
C GLY A 34 13.59 -12.51 -19.46
N VAL A 35 12.57 -12.21 -20.28
CA VAL A 35 11.60 -11.14 -19.97
C VAL A 35 10.53 -11.72 -19.05
N SER A 36 10.48 -11.26 -17.81
CA SER A 36 9.52 -11.75 -16.81
C SER A 36 8.17 -11.04 -16.90
N ALA A 37 7.10 -11.72 -16.48
CA ALA A 37 5.79 -11.10 -16.29
C ALA A 37 5.85 -9.90 -15.32
N TYR A 38 6.73 -9.97 -14.31
CA TYR A 38 6.98 -8.89 -13.35
C TYR A 38 7.47 -7.61 -14.02
N THR A 39 8.58 -7.70 -14.76
CA THR A 39 9.17 -6.54 -15.45
C THR A 39 8.24 -6.02 -16.54
N SER A 40 7.56 -6.92 -17.25
CA SER A 40 6.60 -6.57 -18.27
C SER A 40 5.39 -5.83 -17.69
N ALA A 41 4.86 -6.25 -16.54
CA ALA A 41 3.71 -5.60 -15.91
C ALA A 41 4.04 -4.21 -15.38
N ILE A 42 5.23 -4.06 -14.76
CA ILE A 42 5.74 -2.74 -14.34
C ILE A 42 5.85 -1.83 -15.56
N SER A 43 6.50 -2.29 -16.63
CA SER A 43 6.69 -1.51 -17.85
C SER A 43 5.35 -1.14 -18.51
N LEU A 44 4.42 -2.09 -18.63
CA LEU A 44 3.11 -1.88 -19.26
C LEU A 44 2.23 -0.92 -18.46
N SER A 45 2.34 -0.92 -17.13
CA SER A 45 1.58 0.00 -16.27
C SER A 45 1.95 1.47 -16.48
N GLY A 46 3.16 1.76 -16.98
CA GLY A 46 3.68 3.13 -17.09
C GLY A 46 3.97 3.81 -15.75
N LEU A 47 3.89 3.07 -14.64
CA LEU A 47 4.34 3.52 -13.34
C LEU A 47 5.87 3.55 -13.29
N HIS A 48 6.42 4.51 -12.55
CA HIS A 48 7.85 4.66 -12.38
C HIS A 48 8.41 3.48 -11.59
N VAL A 49 9.33 2.73 -12.21
CA VAL A 49 9.92 1.52 -11.62
C VAL A 49 10.52 1.74 -10.22
N TYR A 50 11.12 2.91 -9.97
CA TYR A 50 11.74 3.26 -8.68
C TYR A 50 10.73 3.48 -7.55
N LYS A 51 9.43 3.57 -7.86
CA LYS A 51 8.35 3.72 -6.90
C LYS A 51 7.66 2.41 -6.56
N PHE A 52 8.12 1.27 -7.10
CA PHE A 52 7.65 -0.04 -6.67
C PHE A 52 8.32 -0.45 -5.36
N GLY A 53 7.50 -0.85 -4.38
CA GLY A 53 7.94 -1.40 -3.11
C GLY A 53 8.08 -2.91 -3.15
N LYS A 54 7.94 -3.53 -1.98
CA LYS A 54 8.00 -4.99 -1.85
C LYS A 54 6.82 -5.64 -2.59
N SER A 55 7.10 -6.57 -3.50
CA SER A 55 6.07 -7.38 -4.16
C SER A 55 5.67 -8.58 -3.30
N ALA A 56 4.47 -9.12 -3.51
CA ALA A 56 3.96 -10.27 -2.77
C ALA A 56 3.06 -11.15 -3.66
N SER A 57 2.66 -12.32 -3.13
CA SER A 57 1.79 -13.26 -3.85
C SER A 57 0.49 -13.46 -3.10
N ILE A 58 -0.65 -13.42 -3.78
CA ILE A 58 -1.96 -13.73 -3.20
C ILE A 58 -2.30 -15.19 -3.54
N PRO A 59 -2.36 -16.09 -2.54
CA PRO A 59 -2.65 -17.49 -2.76
C PRO A 59 -4.13 -17.70 -3.13
N LEU A 60 -4.41 -18.74 -3.93
CA LEU A 60 -5.78 -19.24 -4.10
C LEU A 60 -6.14 -20.07 -2.87
N THR A 61 -6.96 -19.53 -1.98
CA THR A 61 -7.30 -20.16 -0.71
C THR A 61 -8.60 -19.60 -0.13
N ASP A 62 -9.27 -20.41 0.68
CA ASP A 62 -10.39 -19.97 1.52
C ASP A 62 -9.92 -19.53 2.92
N ASP A 63 -8.68 -19.82 3.30
CA ASP A 63 -8.09 -19.40 4.58
C ASP A 63 -7.50 -17.99 4.46
N ILE A 64 -8.25 -17.02 4.99
CA ILE A 64 -7.92 -15.60 5.02
C ILE A 64 -6.55 -15.34 5.67
N ASN A 65 -6.10 -16.18 6.61
CA ASN A 65 -4.82 -15.98 7.29
C ASN A 65 -3.62 -16.02 6.34
N GLN A 66 -3.72 -16.81 5.27
CA GLN A 66 -2.67 -16.90 4.26
C GLN A 66 -2.58 -15.65 3.38
N VAL A 67 -3.64 -14.83 3.34
CA VAL A 67 -3.69 -13.57 2.57
C VAL A 67 -3.18 -12.38 3.40
N ARG A 68 -3.16 -12.48 4.74
CA ARG A 68 -2.75 -11.40 5.66
C ARG A 68 -1.36 -10.84 5.37
N GLN A 69 -0.39 -11.69 5.03
CA GLN A 69 0.97 -11.21 4.72
C GLN A 69 1.02 -10.31 3.48
N SER A 70 0.20 -10.62 2.47
CA SER A 70 0.05 -9.81 1.26
C SER A 70 -0.63 -8.48 1.57
N TYR A 71 -1.67 -8.50 2.41
CA TYR A 71 -2.30 -7.29 2.92
C TYR A 71 -1.32 -6.38 3.69
N TYR A 72 -0.52 -6.92 4.61
CA TYR A 72 0.47 -6.13 5.34
C TYR A 72 1.59 -5.59 4.44
N THR A 73 1.97 -6.34 3.40
CA THR A 73 2.91 -5.83 2.38
C THR A 73 2.34 -4.61 1.66
N LEU A 74 1.05 -4.66 1.28
CA LEU A 74 0.36 -3.50 0.70
C LEU A 74 0.30 -2.32 1.69
N LEU A 75 -0.06 -2.57 2.95
CA LEU A 75 -0.11 -1.55 3.99
C LEU A 75 1.24 -0.84 4.16
N GLU A 76 2.34 -1.59 4.22
CA GLU A 76 3.69 -1.05 4.36
C GLU A 76 4.05 -0.18 3.16
N ASN A 77 3.86 -0.68 1.94
CA ASN A 77 4.18 0.08 0.73
C ASN A 77 3.33 1.35 0.60
N GLN A 78 2.01 1.25 0.84
CA GLN A 78 1.09 2.39 0.79
C GLN A 78 1.46 3.47 1.80
N SER A 79 1.88 3.06 3.01
CA SER A 79 2.34 3.99 4.04
C SER A 79 3.57 4.81 3.63
N ARG A 80 4.32 4.32 2.63
CA ARG A 80 5.52 4.94 2.06
C ARG A 80 5.28 5.55 0.68
N GLY A 81 4.04 5.57 0.20
CA GLY A 81 3.70 6.05 -1.14
C GLY A 81 4.21 5.16 -2.28
N LEU A 82 4.55 3.90 -2.00
CA LEU A 82 5.08 2.96 -3.00
C LEU A 82 3.97 2.13 -3.65
N HIS A 83 4.12 1.84 -4.96
CA HIS A 83 3.29 0.89 -5.68
C HIS A 83 3.56 -0.54 -5.21
N THR A 84 2.53 -1.37 -5.16
CA THR A 84 2.64 -2.78 -4.80
C THR A 84 2.19 -3.64 -5.96
N LEU A 85 3.06 -4.53 -6.45
CA LEU A 85 2.68 -5.56 -7.40
C LEU A 85 2.39 -6.87 -6.67
N PHE A 86 1.24 -7.46 -6.97
CA PHE A 86 0.85 -8.78 -6.51
C PHE A 86 0.85 -9.79 -7.66
N PHE A 87 1.61 -10.87 -7.46
CA PHE A 87 1.42 -12.10 -8.21
C PHE A 87 0.16 -12.79 -7.71
N LEU A 88 -0.65 -13.33 -8.62
CA LEU A 88 -1.79 -14.17 -8.24
C LEU A 88 -1.43 -15.63 -8.47
N ASP A 89 -1.88 -16.50 -7.56
CA ASP A 89 -1.63 -17.93 -7.64
C ASP A 89 -2.06 -18.50 -9.00
N THR A 90 -1.27 -19.43 -9.53
CA THR A 90 -1.52 -20.07 -10.83
C THR A 90 -2.06 -21.49 -10.70
N LYS A 91 -2.24 -22.00 -9.47
CA LYS A 91 -2.85 -23.32 -9.21
C LYS A 91 -4.32 -23.37 -9.68
N ASP A 92 -4.77 -24.56 -10.06
CA ASP A 92 -6.17 -24.88 -10.39
C ASP A 92 -6.83 -23.92 -11.39
N GLY A 93 -6.08 -23.52 -12.44
CA GLY A 93 -6.56 -22.60 -13.47
C GLY A 93 -6.34 -21.11 -13.16
N GLY A 94 -5.75 -20.81 -12.00
CA GLY A 94 -5.28 -19.49 -11.59
C GLY A 94 -6.32 -18.66 -10.84
N LEU A 95 -5.82 -17.85 -9.90
CA LEU A 95 -6.62 -16.91 -9.14
C LEU A 95 -6.97 -15.69 -10.01
N ARG A 96 -8.27 -15.44 -10.20
CA ARG A 96 -8.77 -14.26 -10.91
C ARG A 96 -8.62 -13.00 -10.05
N ALA A 97 -8.34 -11.88 -10.72
CA ALA A 97 -8.22 -10.54 -10.12
C ALA A 97 -9.39 -10.19 -9.19
N GLY A 98 -10.64 -10.34 -9.65
CA GLY A 98 -11.81 -10.03 -8.82
C GLY A 98 -11.86 -10.85 -7.53
N LYS A 99 -11.55 -12.15 -7.60
CA LYS A 99 -11.49 -13.01 -6.42
C LYS A 99 -10.36 -12.61 -5.45
N ALA A 100 -9.20 -12.24 -5.97
CA ALA A 100 -8.09 -11.73 -5.16
C ALA A 100 -8.46 -10.43 -4.42
N LEU A 101 -9.19 -9.52 -5.08
CA LEU A 101 -9.69 -8.30 -4.46
C LEU A 101 -10.71 -8.59 -3.35
N GLU A 102 -11.62 -9.56 -3.53
CA GLU A 102 -12.52 -10.02 -2.48
C GLU A 102 -11.76 -10.55 -1.26
N LEU A 103 -10.72 -11.36 -1.47
CA LEU A 103 -9.90 -11.91 -0.38
C LEU A 103 -9.21 -10.79 0.41
N LEU A 104 -8.66 -9.79 -0.27
CA LEU A 104 -8.06 -8.61 0.37
C LEU A 104 -9.09 -7.78 1.15
N LEU A 105 -10.31 -7.61 0.61
CA LEU A 105 -11.41 -6.93 1.32
C LEU A 105 -11.83 -7.68 2.59
N LYS A 106 -11.82 -9.02 2.57
CA LYS A 106 -12.11 -9.82 3.77
C LYS A 106 -11.07 -9.58 4.86
N VAL A 107 -9.78 -9.55 4.51
CA VAL A 107 -8.72 -9.20 5.47
C VAL A 107 -8.90 -7.77 5.98
N GLU A 108 -9.22 -6.82 5.11
CA GLU A 108 -9.50 -5.44 5.52
C GLU A 108 -10.63 -5.37 6.55
N ASN A 109 -11.73 -6.11 6.37
CA ASN A 109 -12.85 -6.07 7.30
C ASN A 109 -12.47 -6.53 8.72
N GLU A 110 -11.44 -7.38 8.85
CA GLU A 110 -10.89 -7.78 10.15
C GLU A 110 -9.84 -6.77 10.68
N GLU A 111 -9.04 -6.19 9.79
CA GLU A 111 -7.89 -5.35 10.16
C GLU A 111 -8.22 -3.85 10.33
N GLY A 112 -9.19 -3.33 9.58
CA GLY A 112 -9.69 -1.96 9.65
C GLY A 112 -8.64 -0.87 9.40
N ARG A 113 -7.59 -1.13 8.61
CA ARG A 113 -6.49 -0.15 8.37
C ARG A 113 -6.77 0.82 7.23
N GLY A 114 -7.73 0.47 6.38
CA GLY A 114 -8.25 1.30 5.33
C GLY A 114 -7.55 1.22 3.99
N VAL A 115 -6.59 0.31 3.83
CA VAL A 115 -5.73 0.25 2.64
C VAL A 115 -6.43 -0.42 1.45
N VAL A 116 -7.43 -1.26 1.72
CA VAL A 116 -8.25 -1.90 0.68
C VAL A 116 -9.71 -1.51 0.90
N ARG A 117 -10.25 -0.59 0.09
CA ARG A 117 -11.65 -0.12 0.20
C ARG A 117 -12.29 -0.12 -1.18
N SER A 118 -13.61 0.01 -1.25
CA SER A 118 -14.36 0.07 -2.52
C SER A 118 -13.80 1.10 -3.51
N GLY A 119 -13.37 2.26 -3.01
CA GLY A 119 -12.78 3.34 -3.81
C GLY A 119 -11.28 3.25 -4.06
N THR A 120 -10.58 2.21 -3.59
CA THR A 120 -9.13 2.04 -3.82
C THR A 120 -8.88 1.84 -5.31
N LEU A 121 -7.98 2.65 -5.89
CA LEU A 121 -7.53 2.47 -7.27
C LEU A 121 -6.66 1.21 -7.38
N VAL A 122 -6.99 0.35 -8.34
CA VAL A 122 -6.21 -0.85 -8.65
C VAL A 122 -6.01 -0.92 -10.15
N ILE A 123 -4.85 -1.42 -10.57
CA ILE A 123 -4.54 -1.77 -11.95
C ILE A 123 -4.53 -3.30 -12.04
N VAL A 124 -5.21 -3.85 -13.04
CA VAL A 124 -5.21 -5.27 -13.34
C VAL A 124 -4.48 -5.48 -14.66
N VAL A 125 -3.54 -6.42 -14.65
CA VAL A 125 -2.86 -6.90 -15.86
C VAL A 125 -3.23 -8.36 -16.04
N ALA A 126 -3.83 -8.71 -17.16
CA ALA A 126 -4.26 -10.06 -17.48
C ALA A 126 -3.52 -10.58 -18.72
N ARG A 127 -3.07 -11.82 -18.66
CA ARG A 127 -2.41 -12.56 -19.76
C ARG A 127 -1.29 -11.79 -20.45
N ILE A 128 -0.43 -11.10 -19.68
CA ILE A 128 0.70 -10.39 -20.26
C ILE A 128 1.60 -11.34 -21.08
N GLY A 129 1.92 -10.95 -22.32
CA GLY A 129 2.67 -11.78 -23.26
C GLY A 129 1.81 -12.69 -24.15
N TYR A 130 0.48 -12.70 -23.98
CA TYR A 130 -0.45 -13.36 -24.92
C TYR A 130 -1.11 -12.33 -25.85
N ASP A 131 -1.67 -12.81 -26.97
CA ASP A 131 -2.31 -11.94 -27.98
C ASP A 131 -3.55 -11.19 -27.46
N ASP A 132 -4.21 -11.72 -26.44
CA ASP A 132 -5.36 -11.13 -25.76
C ASP A 132 -4.99 -10.53 -24.39
N ALA A 133 -3.74 -10.08 -24.22
CA ALA A 133 -3.31 -9.36 -23.03
C ALA A 133 -4.16 -8.10 -22.81
N THR A 134 -4.61 -7.90 -21.58
CA THR A 134 -5.44 -6.74 -21.20
C THR A 134 -4.84 -6.03 -19.99
N ILE A 135 -4.86 -4.70 -20.02
CA ILE A 135 -4.61 -3.84 -18.86
C ILE A 135 -5.84 -2.96 -18.63
N THR A 136 -6.23 -2.82 -17.37
CA THR A 136 -7.33 -1.92 -16.97
C THR A 136 -7.07 -1.36 -15.58
N ALA A 137 -7.54 -0.15 -15.31
CA ALA A 137 -7.47 0.47 -13.99
C ALA A 137 -8.84 0.97 -13.54
N GLY A 138 -9.09 0.94 -12.25
CA GLY A 138 -10.32 1.49 -11.71
C GLY A 138 -10.45 1.27 -10.22
N ARG A 139 -11.56 1.76 -9.69
CA ARG A 139 -11.96 1.45 -8.32
C ARG A 139 -12.11 -0.05 -8.13
N LEU A 140 -11.67 -0.52 -6.97
CA LEU A 140 -11.75 -1.92 -6.57
C LEU A 140 -13.16 -2.49 -6.77
N GLU A 141 -14.21 -1.75 -6.37
CA GLU A 141 -15.60 -2.19 -6.50
C GLU A 141 -16.02 -2.48 -7.96
N ASN A 142 -15.49 -1.70 -8.91
CA ASN A 142 -15.76 -1.88 -10.34
C ASN A 142 -14.97 -3.07 -10.91
N LEU A 143 -13.77 -3.31 -10.36
CA LEU A 143 -12.87 -4.36 -10.85
C LEU A 143 -13.21 -5.76 -10.34
N ILE A 144 -13.91 -5.90 -9.20
CA ILE A 144 -14.36 -7.21 -8.70
C ILE A 144 -15.19 -7.95 -9.75
N ASN A 145 -16.11 -7.24 -10.42
CA ASN A 145 -17.04 -7.80 -11.40
C ASN A 145 -16.62 -7.52 -12.86
N HIS A 146 -15.44 -6.95 -13.08
CA HIS A 146 -15.00 -6.61 -14.42
C HIS A 146 -14.68 -7.88 -15.22
N THR A 147 -15.20 -7.95 -16.46
CA THR A 147 -14.94 -9.10 -17.33
C THR A 147 -13.52 -9.01 -17.86
N LEU A 148 -12.72 -10.02 -17.54
CA LEU A 148 -11.33 -10.15 -17.94
C LEU A 148 -11.14 -11.49 -18.67
N PRO A 149 -10.10 -11.61 -19.52
CA PRO A 149 -9.71 -12.92 -20.06
C PRO A 149 -9.41 -13.92 -18.92
N PRO A 150 -9.21 -15.21 -19.22
CA PRO A 150 -8.80 -16.16 -18.18
C PRO A 150 -7.42 -15.81 -17.60
N PRO A 151 -7.08 -16.32 -16.39
CA PRO A 151 -5.73 -16.20 -15.82
C PRO A 151 -4.61 -16.65 -16.78
N PRO A 152 -3.35 -16.19 -16.59
CA PRO A 152 -2.82 -15.56 -15.37
C PRO A 152 -3.09 -14.05 -15.29
N HIS A 153 -3.37 -13.55 -14.07
CA HIS A 153 -3.55 -12.13 -13.78
C HIS A 153 -2.52 -11.65 -12.75
N MET A 154 -2.28 -10.34 -12.71
CA MET A 154 -1.56 -9.63 -11.66
C MET A 154 -2.36 -8.40 -11.23
N LEU A 155 -2.17 -7.97 -9.99
CA LEU A 155 -2.71 -6.71 -9.48
C LEU A 155 -1.56 -5.75 -9.20
N ILE A 156 -1.77 -4.47 -9.48
CA ILE A 156 -0.89 -3.40 -9.03
C ILE A 156 -1.74 -2.40 -8.26
N PHE A 157 -1.39 -2.15 -7.00
CA PHE A 157 -1.98 -1.10 -6.18
C PHE A 157 -1.05 0.12 -6.24
N PRO A 158 -1.46 1.22 -6.89
CA PRO A 158 -0.61 2.39 -6.95
C PRO A 158 -0.44 3.04 -5.56
N GLY A 159 0.80 3.36 -5.18
CA GLY A 159 1.10 4.27 -4.07
C GLY A 159 0.82 5.73 -4.45
N GLU A 160 1.69 6.66 -4.06
CA GLU A 160 1.58 8.06 -4.49
C GLU A 160 1.81 8.14 -5.99
N LEU A 161 1.00 8.90 -6.74
CA LEU A 161 1.12 9.02 -8.19
C LEU A 161 1.78 10.34 -8.56
N HIS A 162 2.80 10.27 -9.40
CA HIS A 162 3.34 11.43 -10.09
C HIS A 162 2.39 11.84 -11.22
N PHE A 163 2.40 13.12 -11.63
CA PHE A 163 1.47 13.60 -12.65
C PHE A 163 1.60 12.84 -13.99
N THR A 164 2.82 12.47 -14.38
CA THR A 164 3.05 11.65 -15.59
C THR A 164 2.45 10.25 -15.48
N GLU A 165 2.50 9.64 -14.30
CA GLU A 165 1.89 8.33 -14.05
C GLU A 165 0.37 8.42 -14.16
N LYS A 166 -0.23 9.49 -13.62
CA LYS A 166 -1.67 9.74 -13.76
C LYS A 166 -2.08 9.82 -15.23
N GLU A 167 -1.35 10.58 -16.04
CA GLU A 167 -1.65 10.70 -17.48
C GLU A 167 -1.61 9.35 -18.20
N VAL A 168 -0.65 8.48 -17.87
CA VAL A 168 -0.57 7.15 -18.49
C VAL A 168 -1.70 6.23 -18.03
N ILE A 169 -2.03 6.21 -16.73
CA ILE A 169 -3.10 5.36 -16.20
C ILE A 169 -4.45 5.72 -16.82
N LYS A 170 -4.70 7.01 -17.10
CA LYS A 170 -5.95 7.47 -17.75
C LYS A 170 -6.22 6.80 -19.10
N PHE A 171 -5.19 6.33 -19.82
CA PHE A 171 -5.39 5.64 -21.11
C PHE A 171 -6.07 4.28 -20.98
N TYR A 172 -5.96 3.63 -19.82
CA TYR A 172 -6.56 2.31 -19.57
C TYR A 172 -7.45 2.30 -18.31
N ALA A 173 -7.76 3.46 -17.76
CA ALA A 173 -8.69 3.59 -16.64
C ALA A 173 -10.14 3.51 -17.12
N LEU A 174 -10.99 2.81 -16.36
CA LEU A 174 -12.44 2.79 -16.54
C LEU A 174 -13.05 4.19 -16.36
N ASN A 175 -12.43 5.01 -15.49
CA ASN A 175 -12.79 6.41 -15.27
C ASN A 175 -11.55 7.23 -14.89
N ALA A 176 -11.28 8.31 -15.63
CA ALA A 176 -10.14 9.20 -15.39
C ALA A 176 -10.22 9.93 -14.03
N ASP A 177 -11.42 10.24 -13.55
CA ASP A 177 -11.62 10.92 -12.26
C ASP A 177 -11.13 10.08 -11.07
N ASP A 178 -11.22 8.76 -11.18
CA ASP A 178 -10.74 7.85 -10.14
C ASP A 178 -9.22 7.90 -10.00
N VAL A 179 -8.51 8.15 -11.11
CA VAL A 179 -7.05 8.35 -11.13
C VAL A 179 -6.67 9.67 -10.49
N GLU A 180 -7.45 10.73 -10.73
CA GLU A 180 -7.16 12.05 -10.17
C GLU A 180 -7.34 12.11 -8.66
N ARG A 181 -8.42 11.48 -8.18
CA ARG A 181 -8.78 11.41 -6.76
C ARG A 181 -7.97 10.40 -5.97
N HIS A 182 -7.10 9.63 -6.62
CA HIS A 182 -6.27 8.64 -5.95
C HIS A 182 -5.35 9.30 -4.93
N ALA A 183 -5.45 8.83 -3.70
CA ALA A 183 -4.56 9.19 -2.61
C ALA A 183 -4.18 7.89 -1.88
N PRO A 184 -2.89 7.56 -1.76
CA PRO A 184 -2.46 6.38 -1.03
C PRO A 184 -2.76 6.53 0.47
N VAL A 185 -2.96 5.41 1.15
CA VAL A 185 -3.15 5.41 2.60
C VAL A 185 -1.81 5.59 3.28
N ASN A 186 -1.66 6.70 3.98
CA ASN A 186 -0.53 6.90 4.87
C ASN A 186 -0.99 6.76 6.32
N TYR A 187 -0.79 5.57 6.88
CA TYR A 187 -1.23 5.24 8.24
C TYR A 187 -0.70 6.22 9.29
N ILE A 188 0.56 6.66 9.16
CA ILE A 188 1.15 7.62 10.10
C ILE A 188 0.44 8.96 9.95
N ARG A 189 0.27 9.45 8.72
CA ARG A 189 -0.46 10.68 8.43
C ARG A 189 -1.87 10.66 9.00
N ASP A 190 -2.64 9.61 8.72
CA ASP A 190 -4.04 9.48 9.17
C ASP A 190 -4.14 9.40 10.70
N ARG A 191 -3.21 8.71 11.34
CA ARG A 191 -3.13 8.62 12.81
C ARG A 191 -2.78 9.96 13.43
N VAL A 192 -1.77 10.65 12.88
CA VAL A 192 -1.35 11.97 13.37
C VAL A 192 -2.44 13.02 13.13
N LEU A 193 -3.15 12.98 12.00
CA LEU A 193 -4.33 13.83 11.77
C LEU A 193 -5.37 13.68 12.88
N LYS A 194 -5.73 12.42 13.22
CA LYS A 194 -6.67 12.15 14.32
C LYS A 194 -6.16 12.68 15.65
N TYR A 195 -4.87 12.54 15.95
CA TYR A 195 -4.27 13.07 17.17
C TYR A 195 -4.32 14.60 17.18
N VAL A 196 -3.90 15.27 16.11
CA VAL A 196 -3.98 16.73 15.95
C VAL A 196 -5.39 17.26 16.17
N GLU A 197 -6.40 16.64 15.57
CA GLU A 197 -7.81 17.04 15.75
C GLU A 197 -8.27 16.85 17.20
N LYS A 198 -7.95 15.70 17.78
CA LYS A 198 -8.31 15.31 19.15
C LYS A 198 -7.66 16.22 20.19
N THR A 199 -6.35 16.45 20.08
CA THR A 199 -5.58 17.33 20.96
C THR A 199 -6.06 18.77 20.85
N ARG A 200 -6.35 19.26 19.64
CA ARG A 200 -6.92 20.62 19.47
C ARG A 200 -8.26 20.75 20.18
N ARG A 201 -9.12 19.73 20.11
CA ARG A 201 -10.40 19.72 20.85
C ARG A 201 -10.18 19.76 22.37
N VAL A 202 -9.33 18.88 22.89
CA VAL A 202 -9.01 18.83 24.34
C VAL A 202 -8.40 20.14 24.81
N LEU A 203 -7.51 20.74 24.03
CA LEU A 203 -6.89 22.03 24.36
C LEU A 203 -7.94 23.13 24.53
N GLN A 204 -8.99 23.15 23.70
CA GLN A 204 -10.08 24.13 23.83
C GLN A 204 -10.89 23.91 25.13
N GLU A 205 -11.09 22.67 25.55
CA GLU A 205 -11.73 22.35 26.85
C GLU A 205 -10.85 22.77 28.04
N VAL A 206 -9.54 22.55 27.94
CA VAL A 206 -8.56 22.90 28.97
C VAL A 206 -8.38 24.41 29.12
N ARG A 207 -8.43 25.17 28.02
CA ARG A 207 -8.39 26.65 28.04
C ARG A 207 -9.52 27.27 28.89
N GLY A 208 -10.63 26.55 29.09
CA GLY A 208 -11.74 26.98 29.94
C GLY A 208 -11.55 26.70 31.44
N GLN A 209 -10.43 26.09 31.84
CA GLN A 209 -10.11 25.74 33.23
C GLN A 209 -9.03 26.67 33.79
N ASP A 210 -8.68 26.53 35.07
CA ASP A 210 -7.68 27.37 35.76
C ASP A 210 -6.24 26.96 35.38
N VAL A 211 -5.91 27.12 34.10
CA VAL A 211 -4.59 26.84 33.52
C VAL A 211 -4.04 28.14 32.94
N GLY A 212 -2.77 28.42 33.23
CA GLY A 212 -2.11 29.61 32.70
C GLY A 212 -2.15 29.65 31.16
N GLU A 213 -2.53 30.80 30.61
CA GLU A 213 -2.64 31.02 29.15
C GLU A 213 -1.33 30.72 28.42
N GLU A 214 -0.20 30.99 29.06
CA GLU A 214 1.14 30.69 28.54
C GLU A 214 1.33 29.18 28.27
N PHE A 215 0.85 28.32 29.17
CA PHE A 215 0.92 26.87 28.98
C PHE A 215 0.07 26.43 27.78
N CYS A 216 -1.15 26.93 27.69
CA CYS A 216 -2.04 26.62 26.57
C CYS A 216 -1.43 27.04 25.23
N ASN A 217 -0.74 28.18 25.19
CA ASN A 217 -0.03 28.66 24.00
C ASN A 217 1.16 27.74 23.63
N TYR A 218 1.89 27.20 24.60
CA TYR A 218 2.94 26.21 24.32
C TYR A 218 2.39 24.92 23.72
N VAL A 219 1.27 24.40 24.26
CA VAL A 219 0.62 23.20 23.70
C VAL A 219 0.11 23.48 22.29
N GLU A 220 -0.51 24.65 22.06
CA GLU A 220 -0.98 25.06 20.73
C GLU A 220 0.15 25.13 19.72
N ALA A 221 1.30 25.69 20.10
CA ALA A 221 2.49 25.74 19.24
C ALA A 221 2.93 24.35 18.79
N TYR A 222 2.96 23.34 19.67
CA TYR A 222 3.28 21.96 19.30
C TYR A 222 2.21 21.32 18.40
N VAL A 223 0.93 21.61 18.61
CA VAL A 223 -0.17 21.14 17.74
C VAL A 223 -0.05 21.75 16.33
N ASP A 224 0.29 23.03 16.25
CA ASP A 224 0.47 23.73 14.98
C ASP A 224 1.75 23.30 14.25
N ASP A 225 2.86 23.10 14.96
CA ASP A 225 4.08 22.51 14.42
C ASP A 225 3.81 21.11 13.86
N SER A 226 3.06 20.27 14.60
CA SER A 226 2.66 18.96 14.10
C SER A 226 1.90 19.06 12.78
N LYS A 227 0.95 20.00 12.67
CA LYS A 227 0.17 20.23 11.44
C LYS A 227 1.04 20.75 10.29
N ASN A 228 2.03 21.59 10.59
CA ASN A 228 2.98 22.10 9.60
C ASN A 228 3.86 20.97 9.05
N PHE A 229 4.47 20.19 9.93
CA PHE A 229 5.27 19.01 9.55
C PHE A 229 4.45 17.99 8.75
N LEU A 230 3.20 17.77 9.14
CA LEU A 230 2.29 16.88 8.42
C LEU A 230 2.06 17.36 6.97
N THR A 231 1.88 18.67 6.80
CA THR A 231 1.64 19.31 5.49
C THR A 231 2.89 19.26 4.61
N SER A 232 4.07 19.33 5.19
CA SER A 232 5.35 19.18 4.47
C SER A 232 5.76 17.72 4.25
N GLY A 233 4.99 16.75 4.72
CA GLY A 233 5.27 15.31 4.60
C GLY A 233 6.29 14.77 5.62
N ASP A 234 6.67 15.55 6.62
CA ASP A 234 7.56 15.13 7.71
C ASP A 234 6.77 14.44 8.83
N TYR A 235 6.37 13.20 8.56
CA TYR A 235 5.48 12.45 9.46
C TYR A 235 6.12 12.10 10.81
N VAL A 236 7.45 11.99 10.87
CA VAL A 236 8.18 11.64 12.11
C VAL A 236 8.15 12.83 13.07
N ASN A 237 8.56 14.02 12.60
CA ASN A 237 8.53 15.21 13.44
C ASN A 237 7.09 15.63 13.76
N SER A 238 6.15 15.40 12.84
CA SER A 238 4.72 15.59 13.10
C SER A 238 4.21 14.72 14.25
N LEU A 239 4.57 13.42 14.27
CA LEU A 239 4.19 12.50 15.35
C LEU A 239 4.86 12.85 16.68
N LEU A 240 6.14 13.26 16.66
CA LEU A 240 6.84 13.70 17.87
C LEU A 240 6.19 14.95 18.47
N ALA A 241 5.94 15.99 17.65
CA ALA A 241 5.33 17.24 18.09
C ALA A 241 3.95 17.02 18.72
N ILE A 242 3.09 16.20 18.10
CA ILE A 242 1.77 15.92 18.68
C ILE A 242 1.88 15.09 19.97
N GLY A 243 2.82 14.16 20.05
CA GLY A 243 3.09 13.40 21.28
C GLY A 243 3.55 14.29 22.44
N TYR A 244 4.35 15.32 22.18
CA TYR A 244 4.71 16.33 23.18
C TYR A 244 3.48 17.13 23.66
N ALA A 245 2.61 17.55 22.73
CA ALA A 245 1.38 18.26 23.08
C ALA A 245 0.43 17.40 23.95
N GLU A 246 0.20 16.15 23.57
CA GLU A 246 -0.60 15.21 24.37
C GLU A 246 0.02 14.97 25.76
N GLY A 247 1.34 14.75 25.81
CA GLY A 247 2.07 14.53 27.05
C GLY A 247 2.00 15.72 28.04
N LEU A 248 2.05 16.95 27.53
CA LEU A 248 1.87 18.16 28.35
C LEU A 248 0.47 18.20 28.98
N LEU A 249 -0.58 17.95 28.19
CA LEU A 249 -1.96 17.92 28.69
C LEU A 249 -2.19 16.80 29.70
N ASP A 250 -1.66 15.60 29.42
CA ASP A 250 -1.74 14.46 30.34
C ASP A 250 -1.01 14.73 31.65
N ALA A 251 0.13 15.44 31.63
CA ALA A 251 0.84 15.83 32.85
C ALA A 251 -0.03 16.71 33.76
N LEU A 252 -0.74 17.72 33.21
CA LEU A 252 -1.66 18.54 33.98
C LEU A 252 -2.83 17.72 34.55
N ARG A 253 -3.36 16.79 33.76
CA ARG A 253 -4.45 15.90 34.21
C ARG A 253 -4.01 15.01 35.36
N LEU A 254 -2.81 14.45 35.30
CA LEU A 254 -2.23 13.61 36.35
C LEU A 254 -1.93 14.40 37.64
N LEU A 255 -1.57 15.67 37.51
CA LEU A 255 -1.42 16.59 38.66
C LEU A 255 -2.76 17.04 39.24
N GLY A 256 -3.89 16.68 38.61
CA GLY A 256 -5.24 17.07 39.05
C GLY A 256 -5.58 18.53 38.79
N VAL A 257 -4.78 19.23 37.99
CA VAL A 257 -4.99 20.65 37.64
C VAL A 257 -6.14 20.80 36.64
N VAL A 258 -6.30 19.84 35.74
CA VAL A 258 -7.35 19.83 34.72
C VAL A 258 -8.09 18.50 34.68
N ARG A 259 -9.30 18.52 34.12
CA ARG A 259 -10.05 17.32 33.78
C ARG A 259 -10.47 17.37 32.32
N PHE A 260 -10.23 16.29 31.60
CA PHE A 260 -10.70 16.09 30.24
C PHE A 260 -10.70 14.60 29.90
N GLU A 261 -11.44 14.25 28.85
CA GLU A 261 -11.39 12.93 28.24
C GLU A 261 -10.87 13.00 26.81
N TRP A 262 -10.14 11.95 26.45
CA TRP A 262 -9.48 11.82 25.17
C TRP A 262 -10.47 11.45 24.08
#